data_AF-A0A9E0TLK2-F1
#
_entry.id   AF-A0A9E0TLK2-F1
#
_cell.length_a   1.000
_cell.length_b   1.000
_cell.length_c   1.000
_cell.angle_alpha   90.00
_cell.angle_beta   90.00
_cell.angle_gamma   90.00
#
_symmetry.space_group_name_H-M   'P 1'
#
loop_
_entity.id
_entity.type
_entity.pdbx_description
1 polymer ?
#
loop_
_entity_poly.entity_id
_entity_poly.type
_entity_poly.pdbx_seq_one_letter_code
_entity_poly.pdbx_strand_id
1 'polypeptide(L)'
;MKQRFLTVLLTLGLLAAGFGTGIWTERHRPLPPPPIAFMGELSEGRAGKAPTPAQIDRAQLAAEIARMRPQIEQFRQKLDGIEADFDRDLQPLLTPAQRTVYARLRVSGPGQPGEPQEVMGPVSKADRRSQMLSAEQIAQLQQRPVFRVVDMVVVSMRLDWLVRELELDPAQRAGVQTLLQHRRQKFLALTDSASLPSLLLSRLAPVAERLAVAQ
;
A
#
# COMPACT_ATOMS: atom_id res chain seq x y z
N MET A 1 -29.90 -51.35 3.22
CA MET A 1 -29.93 -49.91 3.63
C MET A 1 -29.28 -49.63 4.97
N LYS A 2 -29.46 -50.48 6.01
CA LYS A 2 -28.91 -50.29 7.37
C LYS A 2 -27.37 -50.16 7.43
N GLN A 3 -26.61 -50.93 6.65
CA GLN A 3 -25.15 -50.87 6.67
C GLN A 3 -24.57 -49.58 6.10
N ARG A 4 -25.17 -49.02 5.02
CA ARG A 4 -24.74 -47.75 4.44
C ARG A 4 -24.99 -46.58 5.38
N PHE A 5 -26.11 -46.61 6.12
CA PHE A 5 -26.40 -45.63 7.18
C PHE A 5 -25.39 -45.71 8.32
N LEU A 6 -25.01 -46.93 8.75
CA LEU A 6 -24.01 -47.13 9.79
C LEU A 6 -22.65 -46.55 9.37
N THR A 7 -22.24 -46.74 8.11
CA THR A 7 -20.97 -46.20 7.60
C THR A 7 -20.96 -44.68 7.55
N VAL A 8 -22.06 -44.05 7.13
CA VAL A 8 -22.19 -42.58 7.10
C VAL A 8 -22.18 -41.99 8.51
N LEU A 9 -22.87 -42.62 9.45
CA LEU A 9 -22.92 -42.17 10.84
C LEU A 9 -21.55 -42.32 11.54
N LEU A 10 -20.83 -43.39 11.21
CA LEU A 10 -19.48 -43.64 11.73
C LEU A 10 -18.45 -42.66 11.16
N THR A 11 -18.56 -42.29 9.87
CA THR A 11 -17.70 -41.26 9.26
C THR A 11 -18.00 -39.87 9.81
N LEU A 12 -19.27 -39.52 10.02
CA LEU A 12 -19.63 -38.26 10.70
C LEU A 12 -19.12 -38.24 12.15
N GLY A 13 -19.22 -39.36 12.87
CA GLY A 13 -18.72 -39.47 14.24
C GLY A 13 -17.20 -39.30 14.34
N LEU A 14 -16.45 -39.91 13.43
CA LEU A 14 -14.99 -39.74 13.35
C LEU A 14 -14.61 -38.30 12.98
N LEU A 15 -15.34 -37.68 12.05
CA LEU A 15 -15.11 -36.29 11.64
C LEU A 15 -15.40 -35.31 12.80
N ALA A 16 -16.51 -35.51 13.52
CA ALA A 16 -16.88 -34.68 14.66
C ALA A 16 -15.93 -34.84 15.85
N ALA A 17 -15.44 -36.07 16.10
CA ALA A 17 -14.43 -36.33 17.12
C ALA A 17 -13.09 -35.67 16.78
N GLY A 18 -12.66 -35.69 15.51
CA GLY A 18 -11.46 -34.98 15.04
C GLY A 18 -11.60 -33.45 15.07
N PHE A 19 -12.77 -32.92 14.75
CA PHE A 19 -13.02 -31.47 14.79
C PHE A 19 -13.14 -30.93 16.23
N GLY A 20 -13.73 -31.71 17.14
CA GLY A 20 -13.89 -31.35 18.54
C GLY A 20 -12.57 -31.27 19.31
N THR A 21 -11.59 -32.14 19.01
CA THR A 21 -10.26 -32.08 19.65
C THR A 21 -9.44 -30.87 19.16
N GLY A 22 -9.62 -30.42 17.92
CA GLY A 22 -8.98 -29.21 17.39
C GLY A 22 -9.45 -27.93 18.09
N ILE A 23 -10.77 -27.75 18.24
CA ILE A 23 -11.33 -26.54 18.87
C ILE A 23 -11.02 -26.46 20.37
N TRP A 24 -10.90 -27.61 21.07
CA TRP A 24 -10.59 -27.62 22.50
C TRP A 24 -9.10 -27.35 22.80
N THR A 25 -8.19 -27.75 21.89
CA THR A 25 -6.75 -27.53 22.06
C THR A 25 -6.28 -26.12 21.68
N GLU A 26 -7.00 -25.41 20.82
CA GLU A 26 -6.69 -24.01 20.46
C GLU A 26 -7.06 -23.00 21.56
N ARG A 27 -8.03 -23.29 22.43
CA ARG A 27 -8.48 -22.32 23.46
C ARG A 27 -7.60 -22.22 24.71
N HIS A 28 -6.68 -23.16 24.96
CA HIS A 28 -5.94 -23.23 26.25
C HIS A 28 -4.43 -23.35 26.12
N ARG A 29 -3.86 -23.17 24.92
CA ARG A 29 -2.40 -22.99 24.78
C ARG A 29 -2.09 -21.50 24.69
N PRO A 30 -1.49 -20.87 25.72
CA PRO A 30 -0.71 -19.68 25.46
C PRO A 30 0.33 -20.10 24.43
N LEU A 31 0.24 -19.53 23.23
CA LEU A 31 1.23 -19.77 22.18
C LEU A 31 2.60 -19.52 22.83
N PRO A 32 3.55 -20.47 22.77
CA PRO A 32 4.91 -20.15 23.15
C PRO A 32 5.30 -18.91 22.32
N PRO A 33 5.90 -17.88 22.95
CA PRO A 33 6.32 -16.71 22.21
C PRO A 33 7.11 -17.19 21.00
N PRO A 34 6.83 -16.65 19.79
CA PRO A 34 7.43 -17.15 18.58
C PRO A 34 8.95 -17.23 18.78
N PRO A 35 9.56 -18.42 18.67
CA PRO A 35 11.00 -18.51 18.67
C PRO A 35 11.45 -17.72 17.45
N ILE A 36 12.16 -16.61 17.70
CA ILE A 36 12.57 -15.60 16.73
C ILE A 36 11.49 -14.54 16.49
N ALA A 37 11.58 -13.47 17.28
CA ALA A 37 11.10 -12.17 16.86
C ALA A 37 11.95 -11.73 15.65
N PHE A 38 11.43 -11.85 14.43
CA PHE A 38 12.05 -11.30 13.22
C PHE A 38 12.23 -9.76 13.26
N MET A 39 11.79 -9.11 14.34
CA MET A 39 12.04 -7.70 14.69
C MET A 39 12.75 -7.49 16.04
N GLY A 40 13.11 -8.55 16.77
CA GLY A 40 13.73 -8.45 18.10
C GLY A 40 15.22 -8.13 18.07
N GLU A 41 15.91 -8.51 17.00
CA GLU A 41 17.37 -8.35 16.89
C GLU A 41 17.81 -6.91 16.59
N LEU A 42 16.87 -6.01 16.29
CA LEU A 42 17.10 -4.55 16.22
C LEU A 42 16.81 -3.85 17.56
N SER A 43 16.39 -4.59 18.60
CA SER A 43 15.85 -4.05 19.85
C SER A 43 16.60 -4.50 21.11
N GLU A 44 17.73 -5.19 21.00
CA GLU A 44 18.56 -5.45 22.18
C GLU A 44 19.42 -4.22 22.51
N GLY A 45 18.83 -3.28 23.25
CA GLY A 45 19.59 -2.14 23.75
C GLY A 45 18.86 -0.95 24.36
N ARG A 46 17.65 -1.08 24.92
CA ARG A 46 17.18 -0.24 26.05
C ARG A 46 15.75 -0.58 26.46
N ALA A 47 15.59 -1.07 27.68
CA ALA A 47 14.41 -0.71 28.46
C ALA A 47 14.46 0.81 28.68
N GLY A 48 13.64 1.56 27.94
CA GLY A 48 13.60 3.01 28.09
C GLY A 48 12.85 3.70 26.96
N LYS A 49 11.63 4.13 27.29
CA LYS A 49 10.80 5.09 26.53
C LYS A 49 10.26 4.54 25.20
N ALA A 50 8.92 4.59 25.06
CA ALA A 50 8.29 4.55 23.75
C ALA A 50 9.06 5.50 22.80
N PRO A 51 9.31 5.11 21.53
CA PRO A 51 10.00 5.98 20.59
C PRO A 51 9.23 7.28 20.56
N THR A 52 9.86 8.33 21.10
CA THR A 52 9.35 9.68 20.93
C THR A 52 9.33 9.87 19.41
N PRO A 53 8.20 10.25 18.78
CA PRO A 53 8.16 10.44 17.34
C PRO A 53 9.37 11.31 16.99
N ALA A 54 10.26 10.78 16.13
CA ALA A 54 11.51 11.43 15.77
C ALA A 54 11.19 12.91 15.56
N GLN A 55 11.79 13.77 16.38
CA GLN A 55 11.40 15.18 16.45
C GLN A 55 11.59 15.75 15.05
N ILE A 56 10.48 15.87 14.30
CA ILE A 56 10.53 16.21 12.88
C ILE A 56 11.02 17.64 12.80
N ASP A 57 12.27 17.84 12.41
CA ASP A 57 12.81 19.17 12.13
C ASP A 57 12.19 19.66 10.82
N ARG A 58 11.07 20.35 10.96
CA ARG A 58 10.26 20.87 9.84
C ARG A 58 11.05 21.84 8.98
N ALA A 59 11.97 22.60 9.57
CA ALA A 59 12.79 23.57 8.87
C ALA A 59 13.83 22.87 8.01
N GLN A 60 14.53 21.86 8.56
CA GLN A 60 15.45 21.03 7.78
C GLN A 60 14.73 20.29 6.65
N LEU A 61 13.56 19.70 6.93
CA LEU A 61 12.76 19.00 5.93
C LEU A 61 12.31 19.92 4.79
N ALA A 62 11.87 21.14 5.11
CA ALA A 62 11.49 22.13 4.09
C ALA A 62 12.69 22.56 3.24
N ALA A 63 13.85 22.79 3.86
CA ALA A 63 15.09 23.12 3.14
C ALA A 63 15.55 21.98 2.23
N GLU A 64 15.47 20.74 2.69
CA GLU A 64 15.81 19.55 1.92
C GLU A 64 14.90 19.38 0.69
N ILE A 65 13.59 19.57 0.88
CA ILE A 65 12.60 19.57 -0.22
C ILE A 65 12.90 20.71 -1.21
N ALA A 66 13.21 21.91 -0.72
CA ALA A 66 13.53 23.04 -1.60
C ALA A 66 14.78 22.75 -2.45
N ARG A 67 15.81 22.15 -1.85
CA ARG A 67 17.05 21.75 -2.54
C ARG A 67 16.80 20.70 -3.63
N MET A 68 15.99 19.69 -3.34
CA MET A 68 15.75 18.56 -4.26
C MET A 68 14.52 18.72 -5.15
N ARG A 69 13.81 19.85 -5.07
CA ARG A 69 12.58 20.11 -5.84
C ARG A 69 12.66 19.72 -7.32
N PRO A 70 13.69 20.11 -8.10
CA PRO A 70 13.75 19.72 -9.51
C PRO A 70 13.86 18.20 -9.71
N GLN A 71 14.63 17.51 -8.87
CA GLN A 71 14.80 16.05 -8.92
C GLN A 71 13.49 15.34 -8.52
N ILE A 72 12.80 15.86 -7.50
CA ILE A 72 11.50 15.35 -7.05
C ILE A 72 10.46 15.47 -8.16
N GLU A 73 10.35 16.64 -8.82
CA GLU A 73 9.38 16.83 -9.90
C GLU A 73 9.71 15.99 -11.13
N GLN A 74 10.99 15.90 -11.51
CA GLN A 74 11.39 15.03 -12.62
C GLN A 74 11.06 13.55 -12.31
N PHE A 75 11.31 13.10 -11.08
CA PHE A 75 10.98 11.75 -10.65
C PHE A 75 9.46 11.51 -10.69
N ARG A 76 8.65 12.46 -10.19
CA ARG A 76 7.19 12.41 -10.24
C ARG A 76 6.67 12.30 -11.67
N GLN A 77 7.16 13.15 -12.58
CA GLN A 77 6.77 13.12 -13.99
C GLN A 77 7.09 11.77 -14.65
N LYS A 78 8.27 11.20 -14.38
CA LYS A 78 8.63 9.88 -14.90
C LYS A 78 7.74 8.78 -14.33
N LEU A 79 7.44 8.82 -13.02
CA LEU A 79 6.50 7.87 -12.41
C LEU A 79 5.09 7.97 -13.00
N ASP A 80 4.57 9.18 -13.14
CA ASP A 80 3.24 9.39 -13.68
C ASP A 80 3.17 8.95 -15.16
N GLY A 81 4.27 9.09 -15.90
CA GLY A 81 4.43 8.50 -17.24
C GLY A 81 4.37 6.96 -17.24
N ILE A 82 5.03 6.30 -16.28
CA ILE A 82 4.97 4.83 -16.12
C ILE A 82 3.54 4.36 -15.82
N GLU A 83 2.82 5.08 -14.96
CA GLU A 83 1.41 4.80 -14.66
C GLU A 83 0.50 5.05 -15.87
N ALA A 84 0.68 6.16 -16.58
CA ALA A 84 -0.08 6.47 -17.78
C ALA A 84 0.13 5.45 -18.90
N ASP A 85 1.35 4.97 -19.09
CA ASP A 85 1.67 3.89 -20.02
C ASP A 85 0.91 2.61 -19.68
N PHE A 86 0.96 2.19 -18.40
CA PHE A 86 0.21 1.02 -17.95
C PHE A 86 -1.29 1.18 -18.18
N ASP A 87 -1.86 2.33 -17.83
CA ASP A 87 -3.29 2.59 -17.96
C ASP A 87 -3.73 2.55 -19.43
N ARG A 88 -2.93 3.13 -20.33
CA ARG A 88 -3.16 3.09 -21.79
C ARG A 88 -3.13 1.67 -22.32
N ASP A 89 -2.11 0.90 -21.96
CA ASP A 89 -1.88 -0.44 -22.48
C ASP A 89 -2.86 -1.47 -21.88
N LEU A 90 -3.45 -1.17 -20.72
CA LEU A 90 -4.49 -1.98 -20.09
C LEU A 90 -5.85 -1.83 -20.79
N GLN A 91 -6.23 -0.64 -21.27
CA GLN A 91 -7.53 -0.41 -21.92
C GLN A 91 -7.93 -1.44 -22.98
N PRO A 92 -7.06 -1.82 -23.94
CA PRO A 92 -7.43 -2.80 -24.97
C PRO A 92 -7.68 -4.21 -24.42
N LEU A 93 -7.09 -4.57 -23.27
CA LEU A 93 -7.33 -5.86 -22.62
C LEU A 93 -8.69 -5.94 -21.91
N LEU A 94 -9.29 -4.80 -21.58
CA LEU A 94 -10.54 -4.74 -20.83
C LEU A 94 -11.76 -4.65 -21.73
N THR A 95 -12.84 -5.32 -21.31
CA THR A 95 -14.17 -5.14 -21.89
C THR A 95 -14.73 -3.74 -21.56
N PRO A 96 -15.73 -3.23 -22.30
CA PRO A 96 -16.34 -1.93 -22.02
C PRO A 96 -16.88 -1.79 -20.57
N ALA A 97 -17.45 -2.87 -20.02
CA ALA A 97 -17.93 -2.90 -18.64
C ALA A 97 -16.77 -2.77 -17.64
N GLN A 98 -15.70 -3.56 -17.83
CA GLN A 98 -14.50 -3.51 -17.00
C GLN A 98 -13.82 -2.14 -17.06
N ARG A 99 -13.78 -1.48 -18.22
CA ARG A 99 -13.23 -0.11 -18.35
C ARG A 99 -13.96 0.89 -17.46
N THR A 100 -15.28 0.75 -17.34
CA THR A 100 -16.10 1.61 -16.48
C THR A 100 -15.80 1.37 -15.00
N VAL A 101 -15.68 0.10 -14.60
CA VAL A 101 -15.25 -0.25 -13.23
C VAL A 101 -13.87 0.30 -12.94
N TYR A 102 -12.92 0.06 -13.85
CA TYR A 102 -11.55 0.53 -13.74
C TYR A 102 -11.44 2.06 -13.65
N ALA A 103 -12.22 2.80 -14.43
CA ALA A 103 -12.28 4.26 -14.34
C ALA A 103 -12.72 4.74 -12.94
N ARG A 104 -13.71 4.08 -12.33
CA ARG A 104 -14.14 4.37 -10.94
C ARG A 104 -13.03 4.05 -9.94
N LEU A 105 -12.40 2.89 -10.08
CA LEU A 105 -11.31 2.46 -9.21
C LEU A 105 -10.08 3.41 -9.27
N ARG A 106 -9.82 4.04 -10.42
CA ARG A 106 -8.77 5.06 -10.54
C ARG A 106 -9.07 6.29 -9.68
N VAL A 107 -10.30 6.77 -9.71
CA VAL A 107 -10.74 7.93 -8.91
C VAL A 107 -10.71 7.62 -7.41
N SER A 108 -11.06 6.39 -7.03
CA SER A 108 -11.14 5.96 -5.62
C SER A 108 -9.86 5.28 -5.08
N GLY A 109 -8.82 5.15 -5.89
CA GLY A 109 -7.67 4.28 -5.60
C GLY A 109 -6.68 4.85 -4.57
N PRO A 110 -5.94 3.98 -3.84
CA PRO A 110 -4.93 4.40 -2.88
C PRO A 110 -3.69 4.91 -3.63
N GLY A 111 -3.66 6.19 -3.96
CA GLY A 111 -2.51 6.81 -4.62
C GLY A 111 -2.80 8.00 -5.53
N GLN A 112 -4.04 8.19 -6.00
CA GLN A 112 -4.39 9.43 -6.70
C GLN A 112 -4.57 10.59 -5.70
N PRO A 113 -4.30 11.84 -6.13
CA PRO A 113 -4.47 13.04 -5.32
C PRO A 113 -5.96 13.39 -5.16
N GLY A 114 -6.79 12.43 -4.76
CA GLY A 114 -7.92 12.73 -3.91
C GLY A 114 -7.34 12.99 -2.53
N GLU A 115 -7.33 14.25 -2.10
CA GLU A 115 -7.14 14.59 -0.69
C GLU A 115 -7.94 13.58 0.16
N PRO A 116 -7.43 13.07 1.29
CA PRO A 116 -8.25 12.28 2.20
C PRO A 116 -9.45 13.13 2.63
N GLN A 117 -10.56 12.99 1.93
CA GLN A 117 -11.79 13.75 2.15
C GLN A 117 -12.59 13.18 3.32
N GLU A 118 -12.31 11.94 3.73
CA GLU A 118 -13.19 11.23 4.65
C GLU A 118 -12.73 11.20 6.11
N VAL A 119 -11.53 11.70 6.46
CA VAL A 119 -11.03 11.58 7.85
C VAL A 119 -11.15 12.87 8.68
N MET A 120 -11.40 14.05 8.09
CA MET A 120 -11.41 15.31 8.86
C MET A 120 -12.43 16.32 8.37
N GLY A 121 -13.69 16.15 8.81
CA GLY A 121 -14.69 17.22 8.99
C GLY A 121 -15.00 18.16 7.80
N PRO A 122 -15.91 19.13 8.00
CA PRO A 122 -16.35 20.06 6.97
C PRO A 122 -15.35 21.23 6.82
N VAL A 123 -14.09 20.97 6.49
CA VAL A 123 -13.09 22.02 6.30
C VAL A 123 -12.92 22.32 4.81
N SER A 124 -13.09 23.58 4.42
CA SER A 124 -12.95 24.02 3.02
C SER A 124 -11.54 23.74 2.48
N LYS A 125 -11.40 23.54 1.17
CA LYS A 125 -10.08 23.35 0.52
C LYS A 125 -9.16 24.57 0.71
N ALA A 126 -9.73 25.77 0.80
CA ALA A 126 -8.99 27.01 1.06
C ALA A 126 -8.43 27.04 2.50
N ASP A 127 -9.24 26.65 3.49
CA ASP A 127 -8.82 26.58 4.89
C ASP A 127 -7.74 25.49 5.09
N ARG A 128 -7.85 24.37 4.38
CA ARG A 128 -6.86 23.28 4.40
C ARG A 128 -5.49 23.70 3.88
N ARG A 129 -5.41 24.57 2.87
CA ARG A 129 -4.14 25.08 2.33
C ARG A 129 -3.44 26.01 3.31
N SER A 130 -4.21 26.69 4.15
CA SER A 130 -3.72 27.66 5.15
C SER A 130 -3.32 26.99 6.47
N GLN A 131 -3.76 25.75 6.70
CA GLN A 131 -3.44 24.99 7.91
C GLN A 131 -2.08 24.28 7.80
N MET A 132 -1.22 24.53 8.80
CA MET A 132 0.04 23.83 9.00
C MET A 132 -0.19 22.33 9.20
N LEU A 133 0.73 21.51 8.71
CA LEU A 133 0.67 20.05 8.90
C LEU A 133 0.98 19.68 10.37
N SER A 134 0.20 18.76 10.93
CA SER A 134 0.51 18.13 12.21
C SER A 134 1.69 17.16 12.07
N ALA A 135 2.37 16.84 13.18
CA ALA A 135 3.48 15.86 13.14
C ALA A 135 3.02 14.48 12.63
N GLU A 136 1.80 14.06 13.01
CA GLU A 136 1.19 12.82 12.53
C GLU A 136 0.92 12.85 11.03
N GLN A 137 0.42 13.98 10.50
CA GLN A 137 0.20 14.15 9.06
C GLN A 137 1.52 14.08 8.28
N ILE A 138 2.60 14.68 8.81
CA ILE A 138 3.92 14.59 8.18
C ILE A 138 4.40 13.14 8.19
N ALA A 139 4.33 12.45 9.33
CA ALA A 139 4.72 11.05 9.44
C ALA A 139 3.91 10.15 8.47
N GLN A 140 2.60 10.38 8.36
CA GLN A 140 1.74 9.65 7.43
C GLN A 140 2.14 9.90 5.97
N LEU A 141 2.45 11.14 5.61
CA LEU A 141 2.91 11.50 4.26
C LEU A 141 4.29 10.91 3.94
N GLN A 142 5.16 10.74 4.93
CA GLN A 142 6.46 10.08 4.78
C GLN A 142 6.35 8.56 4.60
N GLN A 143 5.31 7.92 5.14
CA GLN A 143 5.07 6.47 5.00
C GLN A 143 4.42 6.10 3.66
N ARG A 144 3.57 6.97 3.08
CA ARG A 144 2.86 6.70 1.81
C ARG A 144 3.73 6.34 0.60
N PRO A 145 4.93 6.93 0.41
CA PRO A 145 5.86 6.51 -0.63
C PRO A 145 6.19 5.01 -0.58
N VAL A 146 6.28 4.42 0.62
CA VAL A 146 6.57 2.99 0.79
C VAL A 146 5.45 2.13 0.21
N PHE A 147 4.19 2.46 0.47
CA PHE A 147 3.06 1.74 -0.12
C PHE A 147 3.02 1.81 -1.65
N ARG A 148 3.37 2.98 -2.22
CA ARG A 148 3.47 3.12 -3.69
C ARG A 148 4.58 2.25 -4.27
N VAL A 149 5.73 2.16 -3.60
CA VAL A 149 6.83 1.26 -4.02
C VAL A 149 6.36 -0.19 -4.00
N VAL A 150 5.68 -0.62 -2.93
CA VAL A 150 5.17 -1.99 -2.82
C VAL A 150 4.19 -2.31 -3.95
N ASP A 151 3.26 -1.40 -4.29
CA ASP A 151 2.36 -1.59 -5.43
C ASP A 151 3.11 -1.72 -6.76
N MET A 152 4.17 -0.93 -6.97
CA MET A 152 4.96 -0.96 -8.22
C MET A 152 5.81 -2.22 -8.34
N VAL A 153 6.33 -2.73 -7.23
CA VAL A 153 7.30 -3.85 -7.22
C VAL A 153 6.62 -5.21 -7.07
N VAL A 154 5.56 -5.30 -6.26
CA VAL A 154 4.88 -6.56 -5.95
C VAL A 154 3.76 -6.80 -6.96
N VAL A 155 4.13 -7.37 -8.11
CA VAL A 155 3.21 -7.64 -9.23
C VAL A 155 1.99 -8.46 -8.82
N SER A 156 2.18 -9.51 -8.00
CA SER A 156 1.09 -10.38 -7.56
C SER A 156 0.01 -9.62 -6.80
N MET A 157 0.40 -8.74 -5.88
CA MET A 157 -0.54 -7.95 -5.08
C MET A 157 -1.47 -7.10 -5.96
N ARG A 158 -0.90 -6.40 -6.95
CA ARG A 158 -1.69 -5.58 -7.87
C ARG A 158 -2.53 -6.43 -8.82
N LEU A 159 -1.98 -7.54 -9.29
CA LEU A 159 -2.68 -8.48 -10.15
C LEU A 159 -3.90 -9.08 -9.46
N ASP A 160 -3.74 -9.58 -8.24
CA ASP A 160 -4.82 -10.20 -7.46
C ASP A 160 -5.93 -9.20 -7.16
N TRP A 161 -5.58 -7.95 -6.88
CA TRP A 161 -6.55 -6.87 -6.75
C TRP A 161 -7.30 -6.62 -8.07
N LEU A 162 -6.61 -6.47 -9.21
CA LEU A 162 -7.27 -6.26 -10.50
C LEU A 162 -8.13 -7.45 -10.93
N VAL A 163 -7.69 -8.67 -10.67
CA VAL A 163 -8.47 -9.89 -10.94
C VAL A 163 -9.76 -9.88 -10.12
N ARG A 164 -9.70 -9.51 -8.85
CA ARG A 164 -10.88 -9.44 -7.98
C ARG A 164 -11.84 -8.33 -8.39
N GLU A 165 -11.34 -7.13 -8.67
CA GLU A 165 -12.20 -5.97 -8.92
C GLU A 165 -12.73 -5.91 -10.36
N LEU A 166 -12.00 -6.47 -11.34
CA LEU A 166 -12.38 -6.45 -12.75
C LEU A 166 -12.85 -7.82 -13.26
N GLU A 167 -12.81 -8.86 -12.42
CA GLU A 167 -13.18 -10.23 -12.79
C GLU A 167 -12.46 -10.68 -14.07
N LEU A 168 -11.14 -10.51 -14.09
CA LEU A 168 -10.32 -10.79 -15.27
C LEU A 168 -10.37 -12.28 -15.63
N ASP A 169 -10.61 -12.59 -16.90
CA ASP A 169 -10.51 -13.95 -17.42
C ASP A 169 -9.04 -14.42 -17.49
N PRO A 170 -8.77 -15.72 -17.75
CA PRO A 170 -7.40 -16.24 -17.80
C PRO A 170 -6.49 -15.56 -18.84
N ALA A 171 -7.03 -15.18 -20.01
CA ALA A 171 -6.26 -14.53 -21.07
C ALA A 171 -5.96 -13.08 -20.70
N GLN A 172 -6.94 -12.36 -20.16
CA GLN A 172 -6.78 -11.00 -19.63
C GLN A 172 -5.77 -10.99 -18.48
N ARG A 173 -5.87 -11.93 -17.54
CA ARG A 173 -4.94 -12.05 -16.41
C ARG A 173 -3.50 -12.20 -16.87
N ALA A 174 -3.24 -13.05 -17.87
CA ALA A 174 -1.90 -13.22 -18.42
C ALA A 174 -1.38 -11.92 -19.05
N GLY A 175 -2.20 -11.23 -19.84
CA GLY A 175 -1.85 -9.93 -20.43
C GLY A 175 -1.56 -8.86 -19.37
N VAL A 176 -2.40 -8.74 -18.35
CA VAL A 176 -2.22 -7.79 -17.24
C VAL A 176 -0.96 -8.11 -16.43
N GLN A 177 -0.66 -9.39 -16.20
CA GLN A 177 0.57 -9.80 -15.53
C GLN A 177 1.81 -9.32 -16.30
N THR A 178 1.84 -9.48 -17.64
CA THR A 178 2.93 -8.98 -18.47
C THR A 178 3.05 -7.45 -18.39
N LEU A 179 1.93 -6.72 -18.44
CA LEU A 179 1.95 -5.26 -18.29
C LEU A 179 2.50 -4.83 -16.93
N LEU A 180 2.10 -5.50 -15.84
CA LEU A 180 2.60 -5.21 -14.50
C LEU A 180 4.09 -5.52 -14.34
N GLN A 181 4.59 -6.59 -14.97
CA GLN A 181 6.02 -6.89 -15.00
C GLN A 181 6.81 -5.81 -15.75
N HIS A 182 6.31 -5.36 -16.89
CA HIS A 182 6.93 -4.28 -17.65
C HIS A 182 6.90 -2.95 -16.87
N ARG A 183 5.78 -2.62 -16.22
CA ARG A 183 5.66 -1.49 -15.30
C ARG A 183 6.70 -1.54 -14.19
N ARG A 184 6.86 -2.70 -13.55
CA ARG A 184 7.88 -2.93 -12.51
C ARG A 184 9.29 -2.70 -13.04
N GLN A 185 9.63 -3.22 -14.21
CA GLN A 185 10.96 -3.04 -14.80
C GLN A 185 11.28 -1.55 -15.05
N LYS A 186 10.33 -0.81 -15.62
CA LYS A 186 10.47 0.65 -15.79
C LYS A 186 10.66 1.37 -14.46
N PHE A 187 9.91 0.98 -13.43
CA PHE A 187 10.03 1.55 -12.10
C PHE A 187 11.41 1.28 -11.48
N LEU A 188 11.92 0.04 -11.58
CA LEU A 188 13.25 -0.33 -11.08
C LEU A 188 14.36 0.45 -11.79
N ALA A 189 14.30 0.56 -13.12
CA ALA A 189 15.26 1.37 -13.86
C ALA A 189 15.23 2.86 -13.47
N LEU A 190 14.05 3.37 -13.12
CA LEU A 190 13.90 4.73 -12.59
C LEU A 190 14.52 4.87 -11.19
N THR A 191 14.34 3.89 -10.31
CA THR A 191 14.96 3.91 -8.97
C THR A 191 16.45 3.70 -9.00
N ASP A 192 16.98 2.95 -9.97
CA ASP A 192 18.42 2.76 -10.15
C ASP A 192 19.12 4.04 -10.62
N SER A 193 18.38 4.96 -11.25
CA SER A 193 18.88 6.23 -11.78
C SER A 193 18.53 7.47 -10.95
N ALA A 194 17.66 7.34 -9.92
CA ALA A 194 17.22 8.43 -9.07
C ALA A 194 17.52 8.15 -7.59
N SER A 195 17.76 9.19 -6.80
CA SER A 195 18.08 9.04 -5.39
C SER A 195 16.83 8.67 -4.57
N LEU A 196 16.92 7.69 -3.66
CA LEU A 196 15.82 7.32 -2.75
C LEU A 196 15.15 8.51 -2.01
N PRO A 197 15.86 9.60 -1.64
CA PRO A 197 15.25 10.78 -1.05
C PRO A 197 14.19 11.44 -1.94
N SER A 198 14.35 11.46 -3.28
CA SER A 198 13.34 12.04 -4.16
C SER A 198 12.03 11.25 -4.14
N LEU A 199 12.12 9.93 -3.94
CA LEU A 199 10.96 9.05 -3.78
C LEU A 199 10.22 9.34 -2.47
N LEU A 200 10.95 9.41 -1.36
CA LEU A 200 10.40 9.64 -0.02
C LEU A 200 9.77 11.04 0.11
N LEU A 201 10.38 12.05 -0.50
CA LEU A 201 9.90 13.43 -0.44
C LEU A 201 8.83 13.76 -1.49
N SER A 202 8.59 12.87 -2.46
CA SER A 202 7.66 13.10 -3.57
C SER A 202 6.25 13.50 -3.13
N ARG A 203 5.76 13.01 -1.98
CA ARG A 203 4.43 13.35 -1.44
C ARG A 203 4.43 14.58 -0.54
N LEU A 204 5.56 14.92 0.05
CA LEU A 204 5.69 16.11 0.90
C LEU A 204 5.94 17.37 0.07
N ALA A 205 6.62 17.27 -1.07
CA ALA A 205 6.98 18.41 -1.91
C ALA A 205 5.80 19.32 -2.31
N PRO A 206 4.62 18.81 -2.72
CA PRO A 206 3.48 19.65 -3.09
C PRO A 206 2.83 20.39 -1.92
N VAL A 207 3.10 19.94 -0.68
CA VAL A 207 2.55 20.54 0.56
C VAL A 207 3.66 21.14 1.42
N ALA A 208 4.84 21.37 0.84
CA ALA A 208 6.01 21.83 1.58
C ALA A 208 5.81 23.21 2.20
N GLU A 209 5.00 24.07 1.57
CA GLU A 209 4.60 25.38 2.08
C GLU A 209 3.81 25.30 3.39
N ARG A 210 3.24 24.13 3.72
CA ARG A 210 2.50 23.87 4.97
C ARG A 210 3.37 23.27 6.08
N LEU A 211 4.66 23.06 5.82
CA LEU A 211 5.63 22.55 6.80
C LEU A 211 6.17 23.65 7.72
N ALA A 212 6.22 24.89 7.24
CA ALA A 212 6.72 26.05 7.99
C ALA A 212 5.78 27.25 7.81
N VAL A 213 5.81 28.19 8.76
CA VAL A 213 5.17 29.50 8.60
C VAL A 213 5.92 30.24 7.50
N ALA A 214 5.21 30.77 6.49
CA ALA A 214 5.79 31.74 5.57
C ALA A 214 6.36 32.90 6.42
N GLN A 215 7.68 33.12 6.34
CA GLN A 215 8.29 34.29 6.98
C GLN A 215 7.73 35.57 6.40
#